data_AF-A0AAW0YMH4-F1
#
_entry.id   AF-A0AAW0YMH4-F1
#
_cell.length_a   1.000
_cell.length_b   1.000
_cell.length_c   1.000
_cell.angle_alpha   90.00
_cell.angle_beta   90.00
_cell.angle_gamma   90.00
#
_symmetry.space_group_name_H-M   'P 1'
#
loop_
_entity.id
_entity.type
_entity.pdbx_description
1 polymer ?
#
loop_
_entity_poly.entity_id
_entity_poly.type
_entity_poly.pdbx_seq_one_letter_code
_entity_poly.pdbx_strand_id
1 'polypeptide(L)'
;MGSLSKLLPYTCHELGHPWNHSCFSSSAEVGIIGFIESCKIYGVVYLLTGLVKYRKLNHKYGQKLLRDYITSVCFLTVNAFGYIGSFCILRHILGHVNFLSASFLPGFISSLMAINVERPERRPLLAIYVTNV
;
A
#
# COMPACT_ATOMS: atom_id res chain seq x y z
N MET A 1 0.31 29.64 8.14
CA MET A 1 1.19 28.54 7.69
C MET A 1 2.32 28.36 8.70
N GLY A 2 2.15 27.47 9.68
CA GLY A 2 3.16 27.26 10.75
C GLY A 2 2.94 25.97 11.56
N SER A 3 2.19 25.01 11.00
CA SER A 3 1.75 23.81 11.71
C SER A 3 2.41 22.52 11.21
N LEU A 4 3.24 22.58 10.16
CA LEU A 4 3.87 21.39 9.55
C LEU A 4 5.02 20.83 10.41
N SER A 5 5.70 21.69 11.15
CA SER A 5 6.88 21.38 11.98
C SER A 5 6.59 21.32 13.49
N LYS A 6 5.32 21.42 13.90
CA LYS A 6 4.97 21.27 15.31
C LYS A 6 5.20 19.83 15.75
N LEU A 7 6.15 19.66 16.67
CA LEU A 7 6.46 18.41 17.34
C LEU A 7 5.30 18.06 18.27
N LEU A 8 4.60 17.00 17.92
CA LEU A 8 3.54 16.43 18.74
C LEU A 8 4.12 15.27 19.58
N PRO A 9 3.91 15.27 20.90
CA PRO A 9 4.43 14.23 21.79
C PRO A 9 3.56 12.96 21.78
N TYR A 10 2.87 12.66 20.67
CA TYR A 10 2.04 11.46 20.56
C TYR A 10 2.89 10.23 20.23
N THR A 11 2.41 9.08 20.69
CA THR A 11 2.99 7.77 20.39
C THR A 11 2.48 7.25 19.03
N CYS A 12 3.21 6.31 18.41
CA CYS A 12 2.73 5.63 17.20
C CYS A 12 1.43 4.84 17.46
N HIS A 13 1.24 4.37 18.69
CA HIS A 13 0.03 3.70 19.12
C HIS A 13 -1.18 4.64 19.08
N GLU A 14 -1.09 5.84 19.65
CA GLU A 14 -2.22 6.78 19.69
C GLU A 14 -2.67 7.28 18.31
N LEU A 15 -1.76 7.34 17.34
CA LEU A 15 -2.03 7.92 16.02
C LEU A 15 -2.19 6.89 14.89
N GLY A 16 -1.35 5.87 14.85
CA GLY A 16 -1.24 4.97 13.69
C GLY A 16 -1.75 3.56 13.91
N HIS A 17 -1.78 3.07 15.16
CA HIS A 17 -2.24 1.72 15.47
C HIS A 17 -2.85 1.58 16.88
N PRO A 18 -3.94 2.32 17.20
CA PRO A 18 -4.52 2.35 18.55
C PRO A 18 -5.16 1.03 19.00
N TRP A 19 -5.33 0.07 18.09
CA TRP A 19 -5.93 -1.24 18.36
C TRP A 19 -4.93 -2.28 18.87
N ASN A 20 -3.61 -2.05 18.73
CA ASN A 20 -2.60 -3.02 19.12
C ASN A 20 -1.28 -2.34 19.51
N HIS A 21 -0.69 -2.72 20.65
CA HIS A 21 0.52 -2.10 21.17
C HIS A 21 1.79 -2.41 20.36
N SER A 22 1.80 -3.50 19.60
CA SER A 22 3.01 -3.95 18.89
C SER A 22 3.03 -3.50 17.42
N CYS A 23 3.99 -2.66 17.05
CA CYS A 23 4.08 -2.06 15.71
C CYS A 23 4.17 -3.09 14.57
N PHE A 24 4.88 -4.20 14.81
CA PHE A 24 5.00 -5.28 13.84
C PHE A 24 3.69 -6.02 13.63
N SER A 25 3.00 -6.37 14.72
CA SER A 25 1.71 -7.06 14.64
C SER A 25 0.67 -6.17 13.96
N SER A 26 0.64 -4.87 14.28
CA SER A 26 -0.29 -3.92 13.64
C SER A 26 -0.03 -3.79 12.14
N SER A 27 1.25 -3.70 11.74
CA SER A 27 1.62 -3.67 10.32
C SER A 27 1.21 -4.96 9.61
N ALA A 28 1.49 -6.12 10.22
CA ALA A 28 1.15 -7.43 9.66
C ALA A 28 -0.37 -7.63 9.53
N GLU A 29 -1.13 -7.22 10.55
CA GLU A 29 -2.59 -7.28 10.55
C GLU A 29 -3.19 -6.45 9.41
N VAL A 30 -2.74 -5.21 9.24
CA VAL A 30 -3.19 -4.38 8.11
C VAL A 30 -2.68 -4.91 6.77
N GLY A 31 -1.51 -5.54 6.74
CA GLY A 31 -1.04 -6.28 5.56
C GLY A 31 -1.98 -7.44 5.18
N ILE A 32 -2.45 -8.22 6.15
CA ILE A 32 -3.37 -9.35 5.93
C ILE A 32 -4.73 -8.83 5.47
N ILE A 33 -5.30 -7.84 6.15
CA ILE A 33 -6.57 -7.22 5.76
C ILE A 33 -6.44 -6.60 4.37
N GLY A 34 -5.36 -5.86 4.13
CA GLY A 34 -5.02 -5.28 2.83
C GLY A 34 -4.91 -6.32 1.74
N PHE A 35 -4.32 -7.48 2.01
CA PHE A 35 -4.23 -8.60 1.06
C PHE A 35 -5.60 -9.18 0.72
N ILE A 36 -6.47 -9.40 1.71
CA ILE A 36 -7.82 -9.93 1.52
C ILE A 36 -8.65 -8.96 0.68
N GLU A 37 -8.63 -7.67 1.02
CA GLU A 37 -9.38 -6.65 0.27
C GLU A 37 -8.81 -6.46 -1.13
N SER A 38 -7.49 -6.50 -1.29
CA SER A 38 -6.84 -6.46 -2.60
C SER A 38 -7.29 -7.63 -3.48
N CYS A 39 -7.38 -8.84 -2.92
CA CYS A 39 -7.86 -10.01 -3.65
C CYS A 39 -9.31 -9.83 -4.11
N LYS A 40 -10.18 -9.25 -3.28
CA LYS A 40 -11.58 -8.97 -3.67
C LYS A 40 -11.67 -7.95 -4.80
N ILE A 41 -11.01 -6.80 -4.65
CA ILE A 41 -11.06 -5.70 -5.62
C ILE A 41 -10.46 -6.14 -6.95
N TYR A 42 -9.21 -6.62 -6.95
CA TYR A 42 -8.55 -7.05 -8.18
C TYR A 42 -9.16 -8.35 -8.72
N GLY A 43 -9.72 -9.21 -7.88
CA GLY A 43 -10.38 -10.43 -8.32
C GLY A 43 -11.54 -10.10 -9.26
N VAL A 44 -12.39 -9.15 -8.87
CA VAL A 44 -13.50 -8.68 -9.71
C VAL A 44 -12.98 -8.04 -11.01
N VAL A 45 -11.99 -7.14 -10.92
CA VAL A 45 -11.45 -6.42 -12.09
C VAL A 45 -10.82 -7.38 -13.11
N TYR A 46 -10.02 -8.34 -12.66
CA TYR A 46 -9.34 -9.29 -13.53
C TYR A 46 -10.30 -10.37 -14.06
N LEU A 47 -11.33 -10.75 -13.30
CA LEU A 47 -12.40 -11.63 -13.77
C LEU A 47 -13.18 -10.96 -14.89
N LEU A 48 -13.62 -9.72 -14.71
CA LEU A 48 -14.29 -8.95 -15.77
C LEU A 48 -13.40 -8.78 -17.00
N THR A 49 -12.10 -8.51 -16.80
CA THR A 49 -11.12 -8.43 -17.89
C THR A 49 -11.03 -9.74 -18.68
N GLY A 50 -11.05 -10.87 -17.98
CA GLY A 50 -11.08 -12.21 -18.57
C GLY A 50 -12.35 -12.46 -19.38
N LEU A 51 -13.53 -12.07 -18.87
CA LEU A 51 -14.82 -12.21 -19.55
C LEU A 51 -14.88 -11.35 -20.83
N VAL A 52 -14.46 -10.09 -20.77
CA VAL A 52 -14.44 -9.21 -21.95
C VAL A 52 -13.52 -9.77 -23.04
N LYS A 53 -12.41 -10.39 -22.65
CA LYS A 53 -11.44 -10.98 -23.57
C LYS A 53 -11.61 -12.49 -23.76
N TYR A 54 -12.80 -13.05 -23.49
CA TYR A 54 -12.98 -14.50 -23.46
C TYR A 54 -12.55 -15.20 -24.77
N ARG A 55 -12.78 -14.56 -25.92
CA ARG A 55 -12.40 -15.10 -27.24
C ARG A 55 -10.89 -15.25 -27.44
N LYS A 56 -10.07 -14.57 -26.63
CA LYS A 56 -8.60 -14.62 -26.66
C LYS A 56 -8.02 -15.43 -25.49
N LEU A 57 -8.86 -16.13 -24.72
CA LEU A 57 -8.41 -16.99 -23.63
C LEU A 57 -7.65 -18.19 -24.20
N ASN A 58 -6.33 -18.09 -24.14
CA ASN A 58 -5.39 -19.18 -24.36
C ASN A 58 -4.64 -19.45 -23.04
N HIS A 59 -4.09 -20.64 -22.85
CA HIS A 59 -3.33 -21.01 -21.63
C HIS A 59 -2.25 -19.98 -21.28
N LYS A 60 -1.52 -19.49 -22.28
CA LYS A 60 -0.50 -18.43 -22.11
C LYS A 60 -1.10 -17.11 -21.63
N TYR A 61 -2.29 -16.75 -22.12
CA TYR A 61 -2.98 -15.52 -21.71
C TYR A 61 -3.51 -15.64 -20.28
N GLY A 62 -4.05 -16.81 -19.89
CA GLY A 62 -4.48 -17.07 -18.52
C GLY A 62 -3.35 -16.99 -17.50
N GLN A 63 -2.19 -17.59 -17.81
CA GLN A 63 -0.99 -17.49 -16.96
C GLN A 63 -0.52 -16.04 -16.81
N LYS A 64 -0.53 -15.27 -17.90
CA LYS A 64 -0.24 -13.83 -17.84
C LYS A 64 -1.25 -13.15 -16.92
N LEU A 65 -2.55 -13.30 -17.17
CA LEU A 65 -3.61 -12.67 -16.37
C LEU A 65 -3.49 -12.98 -14.87
N LEU A 66 -3.18 -14.22 -14.49
CA LEU A 66 -2.94 -14.58 -13.09
C LEU A 66 -1.70 -13.91 -12.51
N ARG A 67 -0.60 -13.85 -13.27
CA ARG A 67 0.60 -13.11 -12.84
C ARG A 67 0.31 -11.61 -12.68
N ASP A 68 -0.50 -11.05 -13.57
CA ASP A 68 -0.95 -9.65 -13.53
C ASP A 68 -1.79 -9.39 -12.27
N TYR A 69 -2.75 -10.28 -11.99
CA TYR A 69 -3.56 -10.25 -10.79
C TYR A 69 -2.70 -10.30 -9.51
N ILE A 70 -1.82 -11.29 -9.37
CA ILE A 70 -0.98 -11.44 -8.17
C ILE A 70 -0.07 -10.21 -8.00
N THR A 71 0.49 -9.68 -9.08
CA THR A 71 1.36 -8.49 -9.00
C THR A 71 0.57 -7.28 -8.48
N SER A 72 -0.66 -7.07 -8.95
CA SER A 72 -1.51 -5.97 -8.49
C SER A 72 -2.01 -6.15 -7.05
N VAL A 73 -2.27 -7.39 -6.63
CA VAL A 73 -2.56 -7.70 -5.21
C VAL A 73 -1.35 -7.38 -4.34
N CYS A 74 -0.15 -7.79 -4.75
CA CYS A 74 1.09 -7.47 -4.05
C CYS A 74 1.34 -5.97 -3.98
N PHE A 75 1.10 -5.21 -5.06
CA PHE A 75 1.23 -3.76 -5.08
C PHE A 75 0.42 -3.09 -3.95
N LEU A 76 -0.88 -3.41 -3.86
CA LEU A 76 -1.76 -2.76 -2.88
C LEU A 76 -1.46 -3.24 -1.45
N THR A 77 -1.14 -4.53 -1.28
CA THR A 77 -0.74 -5.11 0.00
C THR A 77 0.54 -4.46 0.53
N VAL A 78 1.57 -4.31 -0.32
CA VAL A 78 2.85 -3.69 0.05
C VAL A 78 2.66 -2.22 0.37
N ASN A 79 1.75 -1.52 -0.32
CA ASN A 79 1.44 -0.13 0.01
C ASN A 79 0.83 0.00 1.42
N ALA A 80 -0.19 -0.80 1.72
CA ALA A 80 -0.88 -0.77 3.02
C ALA A 80 0.05 -1.18 4.18
N PHE A 81 0.77 -2.29 4.03
CA PHE A 81 1.76 -2.76 5.00
C PHE A 81 2.90 -1.75 5.17
N GLY A 82 3.42 -1.26 4.05
CA GLY A 82 4.54 -0.32 4.00
C GLY A 82 4.22 1.02 4.65
N TYR A 83 2.96 1.47 4.58
CA TYR A 83 2.55 2.74 5.19
C TYR A 83 2.69 2.70 6.71
N ILE A 84 2.07 1.72 7.37
CA ILE A 84 2.10 1.58 8.84
C ILE A 84 3.50 1.21 9.31
N GLY A 85 4.18 0.31 8.59
CA GLY A 85 5.56 -0.05 8.89
C GLY A 85 6.50 1.15 8.85
N SER A 86 6.43 1.95 7.77
CA SER A 86 7.26 3.15 7.61
C SER A 86 6.91 4.22 8.64
N PHE A 87 5.63 4.40 8.97
CA PHE A 87 5.19 5.33 10.01
C PHE A 87 5.81 4.98 11.37
N CYS A 88 5.73 3.71 11.76
CA CYS A 88 6.32 3.23 13.02
C CYS A 88 7.85 3.37 13.03
N ILE A 89 8.53 3.02 11.94
CA ILE A 89 9.99 3.14 11.81
C ILE A 89 10.42 4.61 11.90
N LEU A 90 9.77 5.51 11.15
CA LEU A 90 10.05 6.94 11.17
C LEU A 90 9.83 7.53 12.57
N ARG A 91 8.77 7.10 13.27
CA ARG A 91 8.52 7.53 14.65
C ARG A 91 9.60 7.08 15.63
N HIS A 92 10.14 5.88 15.45
CA HIS A 92 11.20 5.34 16.29
C HIS A 92 12.53 6.08 16.06
N ILE A 93 12.84 6.41 14.79
CA ILE A 93 14.05 7.16 14.43
C ILE A 93 13.97 8.63 14.90
N LEU A 94 12.84 9.30 14.68
CA LEU A 94 12.69 10.73 14.94
C LEU A 94 12.38 11.07 16.41
N GLY A 95 11.90 10.10 17.19
CA GLY A 95 11.52 10.32 18.60
C GLY A 95 10.28 11.20 18.80
N HIS A 96 9.69 11.76 17.72
CA HIS A 96 8.55 12.68 17.75
C HIS A 96 7.70 12.54 16.48
N VAL A 97 6.47 13.05 16.49
CA VAL A 97 5.58 13.10 15.31
C VAL A 97 5.41 14.55 14.85
N ASN A 98 5.66 14.81 13.58
CA ASN A 98 5.30 16.05 12.89
C ASN A 98 4.27 15.70 11.81
N PHE A 99 3.48 16.66 11.31
CA PHE A 99 2.51 16.37 10.25
C PHE A 99 3.17 15.73 9.00
N LEU A 100 4.38 16.18 8.65
CA LEU A 100 5.17 15.60 7.56
C LEU A 100 5.63 14.16 7.83
N SER A 101 6.04 13.85 9.07
CA SER A 101 6.44 12.48 9.42
C SER A 101 5.27 11.56 9.74
N ALA A 102 4.08 12.12 10.00
CA ALA A 102 2.88 11.37 10.29
C ALA A 102 2.23 10.78 9.03
N SER A 103 2.17 11.56 7.95
CA SER A 103 1.40 11.17 6.76
C SER A 103 2.23 11.23 5.48
N PHE A 104 2.96 12.31 5.24
CA PHE A 104 3.63 12.53 3.95
C PHE A 104 4.81 11.57 3.72
N LEU A 105 5.78 11.52 4.64
CA LEU A 105 6.94 10.63 4.53
C LEU A 105 6.59 9.14 4.47
N PRO A 106 5.75 8.59 5.39
CA PRO A 106 5.38 7.19 5.31
C PRO A 106 4.56 6.87 4.06
N GLY A 107 3.67 7.78 3.62
CA GLY A 107 2.93 7.66 2.35
C GLY A 107 3.85 7.63 1.13
N PHE A 108 4.87 8.50 1.11
CA PHE A 108 5.85 8.56 0.02
C PHE A 108 6.71 7.30 -0.06
N ILE A 109 7.24 6.84 1.09
CA ILE A 109 8.08 5.63 1.14
C ILE A 109 7.28 4.39 0.74
N SER A 110 6.08 4.24 1.30
CA SER A 110 5.20 3.10 0.98
C SER A 110 4.78 3.08 -0.49
N SER A 111 4.39 4.23 -1.04
CA SER A 111 4.03 4.36 -2.45
C SER A 111 5.20 4.05 -3.38
N LEU A 112 6.41 4.52 -3.05
CA LEU A 112 7.61 4.18 -3.82
C LEU A 112 7.92 2.68 -3.77
N MET A 113 7.82 2.05 -2.60
CA MET A 113 8.01 0.60 -2.46
C MET A 113 6.97 -0.16 -3.29
N ALA A 114 5.70 0.24 -3.22
CA ALA A 114 4.62 -0.37 -3.97
C ALA A 114 4.83 -0.24 -5.49
N ILE A 115 5.14 0.95 -6.00
CA ILE A 115 5.36 1.20 -7.44
C ILE A 115 6.47 0.32 -8.01
N ASN A 116 7.52 0.05 -7.23
CA ASN A 116 8.62 -0.82 -7.66
C ASN A 116 8.21 -2.29 -7.80
N VAL A 117 7.25 -2.76 -7.00
CA VAL A 117 6.69 -4.13 -7.09
C VAL A 117 5.89 -4.31 -8.37
N GLU A 118 5.25 -3.25 -8.86
CA GLU A 118 4.41 -3.30 -10.05
C GLU A 118 5.23 -3.13 -11.35
N ARG A 119 4.63 -3.55 -12.47
CA ARG A 119 5.31 -3.60 -13.78
C ARG A 119 5.60 -2.21 -14.33
N PRO A 120 6.73 -2.03 -15.04
CA PRO A 120 7.15 -0.75 -15.59
C PRO A 120 6.08 -0.07 -16.45
N GLU A 121 5.32 -0.86 -17.24
CA GLU A 121 4.25 -0.38 -18.12
C GLU A 121 3.15 0.39 -17.37
N ARG A 122 2.86 0.03 -16.11
CA ARG A 122 1.78 0.61 -15.30
C ARG A 122 2.25 1.63 -14.27
N ARG A 123 3.56 1.71 -14.02
CA ARG A 123 4.16 2.64 -13.03
C ARG A 123 3.77 4.10 -13.21
N PRO A 124 3.76 4.71 -14.42
CA PRO A 124 3.45 6.13 -14.54
C PRO A 124 1.98 6.43 -14.17
N LEU A 125 1.05 5.58 -14.62
CA LEU A 125 -0.37 5.72 -14.27
C LEU A 125 -0.60 5.53 -12.76
N LEU A 126 0.06 4.53 -12.18
CA LEU A 126 -0.06 4.27 -10.75
C LEU A 126 0.59 5.36 -9.91
N ALA A 127 1.73 5.93 -10.33
CA ALA A 127 2.35 7.05 -9.64
C ALA A 127 1.37 8.21 -9.47
N ILE A 128 0.65 8.58 -10.53
CA ILE A 128 -0.40 9.61 -10.48
C ILE A 128 -1.50 9.21 -9.49
N TYR A 129 -1.96 7.96 -9.52
CA TYR A 129 -2.98 7.45 -8.59
C TYR A 129 -2.54 7.56 -7.12
N VAL A 130 -1.34 7.12 -6.77
CA VAL A 130 -0.87 7.18 -5.36
C VAL A 130 -0.51 8.60 -4.92
N THR A 131 -0.31 9.55 -5.84
CA THR A 131 -0.10 10.96 -5.47
C THR A 131 -1.40 11.61 -4.98
N ASN A 132 -2.55 11.05 -5.35
CA ASN A 132 -3.86 11.49 -4.89
C ASN A 132 -4.30 10.84 -3.56
N VAL A 133 -3.51 9.91 -3.03
CA VAL A 133 -3.74 9.22 -1.74
C VAL A 133 -2.99 9.96 -0.63
#